data_AF-A0A3D1YNF2-F1
#
_entry.id   AF-A0A3D1YNF2-F1
#
_cell.length_a   1.000
_cell.length_b   1.000
_cell.length_c   1.000
_cell.angle_alpha   90.00
_cell.angle_beta   90.00
_cell.angle_gamma   90.00
#
_symmetry.space_group_name_H-M   'P 1'
#
loop_
_entity.id
_entity.type
_entity.pdbx_description
1 polymer ?
#
loop_
_entity_poly.entity_id
_entity_poly.type
_entity_poly.pdbx_seq_one_letter_code
_entity_poly.pdbx_strand_id
1 'polypeptide(L)'
;QDLVTRAKEDEWCCYIYGELDETSLYVMRRHGDLGMIYGESETTVNASRAYAEKHFEVVGQLLDKRPYLVGDQFGLADLFLMSCIDWANAYQVALPDSLHVYHAHIAERPTYMRAMKRNYPDLFGGN
;
A
#
# COMPACT_ATOMS: atom_id res chain seq x y z
N GLN A 1 -22.65 -2.45 -5.82
CA GLN A 1 -21.95 -2.40 -7.12
C GLN A 1 -22.60 -3.37 -8.08
N ASP A 2 -22.54 -3.08 -9.37
CA ASP A 2 -22.82 -4.06 -10.42
C ASP A 2 -21.70 -5.11 -10.49
N LEU A 3 -21.95 -6.20 -11.22
CA LEU A 3 -21.04 -7.34 -11.30
C LEU A 3 -19.68 -6.99 -11.92
N VAL A 4 -19.64 -6.05 -12.88
CA VAL A 4 -18.40 -5.65 -13.57
C VAL A 4 -17.53 -4.85 -12.62
N THR A 5 -18.12 -3.88 -11.92
CA THR A 5 -17.37 -3.07 -10.94
C THR A 5 -16.83 -3.93 -9.81
N ARG A 6 -17.60 -4.89 -9.30
CA ARG A 6 -17.13 -5.81 -8.25
C ARG A 6 -15.97 -6.67 -8.74
N ALA A 7 -16.07 -7.25 -9.94
CA ALA A 7 -14.98 -8.04 -10.50
C ALA A 7 -13.69 -7.22 -10.69
N LYS A 8 -13.81 -5.93 -11.02
CA LYS A 8 -12.65 -5.01 -11.08
C LYS A 8 -12.08 -4.69 -9.71
N GLU A 9 -12.90 -4.56 -8.68
CA GLU A 9 -12.42 -4.40 -7.31
C GLU A 9 -11.68 -5.65 -6.83
N ASP A 10 -12.21 -6.85 -7.12
CA ASP A 10 -11.56 -8.13 -6.80
C ASP A 10 -10.21 -8.26 -7.54
N GLU A 11 -10.14 -7.88 -8.81
CA GLU A 11 -8.90 -7.84 -9.59
C GLU A 11 -7.83 -6.96 -8.92
N TRP A 12 -8.19 -5.75 -8.50
CA TRP A 12 -7.27 -4.86 -7.80
C TRP A 12 -6.85 -5.42 -6.43
N CYS A 13 -7.78 -5.98 -5.67
CA CYS A 13 -7.45 -6.57 -4.37
C CYS A 13 -6.48 -7.74 -4.53
N CYS A 14 -6.71 -8.63 -5.50
CA CYS A 14 -5.80 -9.73 -5.82
C CYS A 14 -4.43 -9.23 -6.27
N TYR A 15 -4.39 -8.19 -7.11
CA TYR A 15 -3.13 -7.59 -7.58
C TYR A 15 -2.34 -6.97 -6.42
N ILE A 16 -2.96 -6.16 -5.57
CA ILE A 16 -2.30 -5.52 -4.43
C ILE A 16 -1.81 -6.59 -3.45
N TYR A 17 -2.66 -7.56 -3.12
CA TYR A 17 -2.29 -8.67 -2.25
C TYR A 17 -1.09 -9.46 -2.79
N GLY A 18 -1.15 -9.90 -4.05
CA GLY A 18 -0.13 -10.78 -4.61
C GLY A 18 1.18 -10.05 -4.92
N GLU A 19 1.11 -8.89 -5.57
CA GLU A 19 2.29 -8.22 -6.12
C GLU A 19 2.96 -7.27 -5.10
N LEU A 20 2.16 -6.52 -4.34
CA LEU A 20 2.66 -5.51 -3.42
C LEU A 20 2.83 -6.07 -2.00
N ASP A 21 1.79 -6.68 -1.43
CA ASP A 21 1.87 -7.16 -0.05
C ASP A 21 2.70 -8.44 0.07
N GLU A 22 2.25 -9.55 -0.54
CA GLU A 22 2.87 -10.86 -0.36
C GLU A 22 4.28 -10.95 -0.97
N THR A 23 4.40 -10.64 -2.27
CA THR A 23 5.62 -10.93 -3.05
C THR A 23 6.73 -9.90 -2.81
N SER A 24 6.39 -8.68 -2.40
CA SER A 24 7.39 -7.64 -2.16
C SER A 24 7.49 -7.21 -0.69
N LEU A 25 6.54 -6.44 -0.17
CA LEU A 25 6.66 -5.84 1.17
C LEU A 25 6.81 -6.88 2.29
N TYR A 26 6.04 -7.96 2.24
CA TYR A 26 6.12 -9.02 3.23
C TYR A 26 7.38 -9.88 3.08
N VAL A 27 7.89 -10.09 1.85
CA VAL A 27 9.20 -10.72 1.64
C VAL A 27 10.32 -9.86 2.25
N MET A 28 10.26 -8.54 2.07
CA MET A 28 11.21 -7.62 2.72
C MET A 28 11.19 -7.78 4.24
N ARG A 29 9.99 -7.84 4.85
CA ARG A 29 9.85 -8.07 6.29
C ARG A 29 10.41 -9.42 6.72
N ARG A 30 10.14 -10.49 5.97
CA ARG A 30 10.60 -11.85 6.29
C ARG A 30 12.12 -11.93 6.35
N HIS A 31 12.81 -11.34 5.39
CA HIS A 31 14.26 -11.44 5.28
C HIS A 31 15.02 -10.26 5.90
N GLY A 32 14.32 -9.22 6.36
CA GLY A 32 14.80 -8.12 7.19
C GLY A 32 14.39 -8.31 8.64
N ASP A 33 13.33 -7.62 9.08
CA ASP A 33 12.87 -7.57 10.49
C ASP A 33 12.64 -8.95 11.14
N LEU A 34 12.22 -9.95 10.35
CA LEU A 34 11.94 -11.31 10.81
C LEU A 34 13.02 -12.31 10.37
N GLY A 35 14.19 -11.82 9.95
CA GLY A 35 15.28 -12.66 9.42
C GLY A 35 15.78 -13.71 10.42
N MET A 36 15.66 -13.47 11.72
CA MET A 36 15.95 -14.47 12.76
C MET A 36 15.06 -15.72 12.68
N ILE A 37 13.87 -15.63 12.06
CA ILE A 37 12.93 -16.72 11.87
C ILE A 37 13.04 -17.31 10.46
N TYR A 38 13.13 -16.45 9.43
CA TYR A 38 13.04 -16.85 8.02
C TYR A 38 14.37 -16.88 7.28
N GLY A 39 15.47 -16.51 7.94
CA GLY A 39 16.79 -16.31 7.35
C GLY A 39 16.98 -14.89 6.84
N GLU A 40 17.99 -14.19 7.36
CA GLU A 40 18.38 -12.87 6.86
C GLU A 40 18.95 -12.95 5.45
N SER A 41 18.53 -12.03 4.57
CA SER A 41 19.06 -11.94 3.22
C SER A 41 18.88 -10.53 2.65
N GLU A 42 19.95 -9.75 2.68
CA GLU A 42 19.97 -8.40 2.09
C GLU A 42 19.67 -8.45 0.58
N THR A 43 20.20 -9.44 -0.13
CA THR A 43 19.92 -9.65 -1.57
C THR A 43 18.43 -9.83 -1.83
N THR A 44 17.74 -10.61 -0.98
CA THR A 44 16.29 -10.82 -1.12
C THR A 44 15.51 -9.54 -0.83
N VAL A 45 15.87 -8.82 0.25
CA VAL A 45 15.23 -7.53 0.59
C VAL A 45 15.38 -6.52 -0.54
N ASN A 46 16.57 -6.39 -1.11
CA ASN A 46 16.85 -5.44 -2.20
C ASN A 46 16.12 -5.82 -3.49
N ALA A 47 16.06 -7.11 -3.83
CA ALA A 47 15.31 -7.59 -5.00
C ALA A 47 13.80 -7.34 -4.85
N SER A 48 13.23 -7.62 -3.67
CA SER A 48 11.82 -7.38 -3.38
C SER A 48 11.47 -5.90 -3.34
N ARG A 49 12.35 -5.04 -2.82
CA ARG A 49 12.21 -3.58 -2.89
C ARG A 49 12.13 -3.09 -4.33
N ALA A 50 13.09 -3.49 -5.17
CA ALA A 50 13.11 -3.10 -6.59
C ALA A 50 11.89 -3.64 -7.36
N TYR A 51 11.31 -4.77 -6.92
CA TYR A 51 10.04 -5.27 -7.44
C TYR A 51 8.88 -4.35 -7.04
N ALA A 52 8.75 -4.04 -5.74
CA ALA A 52 7.70 -3.15 -5.23
C ALA A 52 7.70 -1.79 -5.95
N GLU A 53 8.88 -1.17 -6.10
CA GLU A 53 9.05 0.13 -6.76
C GLU A 53 8.51 0.12 -8.20
N LYS A 54 8.75 -0.96 -8.96
CA LYS A 54 8.19 -1.10 -10.32
C LYS A 54 6.68 -1.16 -10.33
N HIS A 55 6.08 -1.89 -9.39
CA HIS A 55 4.63 -2.01 -9.29
C HIS A 55 3.99 -0.70 -8.80
N PHE A 56 4.62 -0.01 -7.84
CA PHE A 56 4.17 1.32 -7.41
C PHE A 56 4.24 2.35 -8.54
N GLU A 57 5.26 2.29 -9.41
CA GLU A 57 5.31 3.14 -10.61
C GLU A 57 4.11 2.89 -11.53
N VAL A 58 3.77 1.62 -11.80
CA VAL A 58 2.61 1.27 -12.64
C VAL A 58 1.30 1.76 -12.03
N VAL A 59 1.10 1.54 -10.72
CA VAL A 59 -0.10 1.99 -10.02
C VAL A 59 -0.15 3.52 -9.97
N GLY A 60 0.99 4.18 -9.76
CA GLY A 60 1.14 5.62 -9.74
C GLY A 60 0.77 6.28 -11.07
N GLN A 61 1.24 5.74 -12.21
CA GLN A 61 0.88 6.22 -13.54
C GLN A 61 -0.63 6.15 -13.81
N LEU A 62 -1.29 5.16 -13.22
CA LEU A 62 -2.73 5.00 -13.33
C LEU A 62 -3.49 6.00 -12.46
N LEU A 63 -3.08 6.16 -11.20
CA LEU A 63 -3.69 7.08 -10.23
C LEU A 63 -3.37 8.55 -10.50
N ASP A 64 -2.38 8.84 -11.34
CA ASP A 64 -2.16 10.19 -11.88
C ASP A 64 -3.38 10.71 -12.67
N LYS A 65 -4.19 9.80 -13.24
CA LYS A 65 -5.31 10.14 -14.12
C LYS A 65 -6.68 9.96 -13.48
N ARG A 66 -6.75 9.39 -12.27
CA ARG A 66 -8.03 9.05 -11.63
C ARG A 66 -7.92 9.06 -10.10
N PRO A 67 -9.00 9.41 -9.40
CA PRO A 67 -8.95 9.58 -7.94
C PRO A 67 -8.90 8.26 -7.15
N TYR A 68 -9.36 7.14 -7.73
CA TYR A 68 -9.48 5.85 -7.05
C TYR A 68 -9.15 4.67 -7.98
N LEU A 69 -8.97 3.48 -7.40
CA LEU A 69 -8.61 2.29 -8.16
C LEU A 69 -9.75 1.74 -9.03
N VAL A 70 -11.00 1.99 -8.66
CA VAL A 70 -12.17 1.48 -9.38
C VAL A 70 -13.14 2.62 -9.68
N GLY A 71 -13.06 3.13 -10.91
CA GLY A 71 -13.88 4.26 -11.35
C GLY A 71 -13.65 5.51 -10.49
N ASP A 72 -14.73 6.20 -10.14
CA ASP A 72 -14.70 7.46 -9.37
C ASP A 72 -15.15 7.27 -7.91
N GLN A 73 -15.10 6.04 -7.38
CA GLN A 73 -15.55 5.72 -6.03
C GLN A 73 -14.44 5.07 -5.20
N PHE A 74 -14.28 5.56 -3.98
CA PHE A 74 -13.43 4.93 -2.97
C PHE A 74 -13.99 3.57 -2.57
N GLY A 75 -13.14 2.54 -2.53
CA GLY A 75 -13.51 1.17 -2.22
C GLY A 75 -12.51 0.39 -1.37
N LEU A 76 -12.72 -0.92 -1.30
CA LEU A 76 -11.88 -1.85 -0.55
C LEU A 76 -10.45 -1.90 -1.12
N ALA A 77 -10.33 -1.88 -2.44
CA ALA A 77 -9.03 -1.87 -3.11
C ALA A 77 -8.19 -0.66 -2.68
N ASP A 78 -8.80 0.53 -2.57
CA ASP A 78 -8.12 1.75 -2.14
C ASP A 78 -7.65 1.64 -0.68
N LEU A 79 -8.49 1.10 0.20
CA LEU A 79 -8.14 0.86 1.60
C LEU A 79 -6.94 -0.11 1.72
N PHE A 80 -6.91 -1.13 0.87
CA PHE A 80 -5.81 -2.10 0.85
C PHE A 80 -4.51 -1.45 0.34
N LEU A 81 -4.59 -0.69 -0.75
CA LEU A 81 -3.43 0.03 -1.29
C LEU A 81 -2.86 1.03 -0.28
N MET A 82 -3.70 1.76 0.46
CA MET A 82 -3.25 2.65 1.54
C MET A 82 -2.34 1.95 2.54
N SER A 83 -2.72 0.74 2.98
CA SER A 83 -1.90 -0.04 3.92
C SER A 83 -0.54 -0.42 3.34
N CYS A 84 -0.49 -0.74 2.05
CA CYS A 84 0.77 -1.04 1.35
C CYS A 84 1.65 0.21 1.19
N ILE A 85 1.05 1.38 0.92
CA ILE A 85 1.76 2.66 0.84
C ILE A 85 2.34 3.05 2.20
N ASP A 86 1.58 2.90 3.29
CA ASP A 86 2.06 3.15 4.65
C ASP A 86 3.30 2.30 4.98
N TRP A 87 3.28 1.02 4.59
CA TRP A 87 4.42 0.11 4.74
C TRP A 87 5.62 0.46 3.86
N ALA A 88 5.35 0.82 2.60
CA ALA A 88 6.38 1.27 1.67
C ALA A 88 7.10 2.51 2.22
N ASN A 89 6.37 3.47 2.77
CA ASN A 89 6.93 4.65 3.45
C ASN A 89 7.77 4.25 4.67
N ALA A 90 7.26 3.36 5.53
CA ALA A 90 7.99 2.88 6.71
C ALA A 90 9.31 2.18 6.35
N TYR A 91 9.33 1.44 5.24
CA TYR A 91 10.52 0.78 4.71
C TYR A 91 11.34 1.65 3.76
N GLN A 92 10.98 2.92 3.55
CA GLN A 92 11.68 3.85 2.65
C GLN A 92 11.79 3.32 1.22
N VAL A 93 10.75 2.62 0.74
CA VAL A 93 10.60 2.23 -0.67
C VAL A 93 10.28 3.48 -1.47
N ALA A 94 10.91 3.65 -2.63
CA ALA A 94 10.60 4.79 -3.49
C ALA A 94 9.16 4.70 -4.02
N LEU A 95 8.43 5.81 -3.92
CA LEU A 95 7.06 5.94 -4.44
C LEU A 95 7.00 7.14 -5.40
N PRO A 96 6.23 7.05 -6.49
CA PRO A 96 5.97 8.20 -7.35
C PRO A 96 5.07 9.23 -6.64
N ASP A 97 5.22 10.51 -7.00
CA ASP A 97 4.47 11.63 -6.41
C ASP A 97 2.94 11.43 -6.47
N SER A 98 2.44 10.80 -7.54
CA SER A 98 1.00 10.53 -7.67
C SER A 98 0.47 9.62 -6.55
N LEU A 99 1.27 8.69 -6.03
CA LEU A 99 0.88 7.87 -4.88
C LEU A 99 0.91 8.65 -3.57
N HIS A 100 1.83 9.60 -3.42
CA HIS A 100 1.82 10.51 -2.27
C HIS A 100 0.58 11.41 -2.26
N VAL A 101 0.22 11.98 -3.42
CA VAL A 101 -1.00 12.79 -3.58
C VAL A 101 -2.25 11.95 -3.32
N TYR A 102 -2.33 10.76 -3.91
CA TYR A 102 -3.43 9.82 -3.72
C TYR A 102 -3.59 9.43 -2.24
N HIS A 103 -2.48 9.09 -1.57
CA HIS A 103 -2.49 8.72 -0.16
C HIS A 103 -2.97 9.89 0.72
N ALA A 104 -2.45 11.10 0.49
CA ALA A 104 -2.87 12.29 1.21
C ALA A 104 -4.37 12.56 1.06
N HIS A 105 -4.89 12.48 -0.17
CA HIS A 105 -6.31 12.64 -0.47
C HIS A 105 -7.20 11.64 0.30
N ILE A 106 -6.82 10.36 0.35
CA ILE A 106 -7.58 9.37 1.13
C ILE A 106 -7.44 9.59 2.64
N ALA A 107 -6.27 10.02 3.10
CA ALA A 107 -6.00 10.28 4.51
C ALA A 107 -6.83 11.43 5.09
N GLU A 108 -7.31 12.36 4.27
CA GLU A 108 -8.23 13.44 4.67
C GLU A 108 -9.59 12.92 5.19
N ARG A 109 -9.94 11.65 4.91
CA ARG A 109 -11.23 11.09 5.32
C ARG A 109 -11.35 11.04 6.84
N PRO A 110 -12.45 11.54 7.44
CA PRO A 110 -12.64 11.52 8.89
C PRO A 110 -12.57 10.10 9.50
N THR A 111 -12.95 9.07 8.74
CA THR A 111 -12.84 7.66 9.16
C THR A 111 -11.39 7.21 9.27
N TYR A 112 -10.53 7.60 8.33
CA TYR A 112 -9.10 7.30 8.36
C TYR A 112 -8.45 7.96 9.57
N MET A 113 -8.69 9.26 9.78
CA MET A 113 -8.17 10.00 10.92
C MET A 113 -8.59 9.40 12.28
N ARG A 114 -9.85 8.93 12.40
CA ARG A 114 -10.30 8.22 13.61
C ARG A 114 -9.57 6.90 13.81
N ALA A 115 -9.36 6.13 12.75
CA ALA A 115 -8.62 4.87 12.81
C ALA A 115 -7.16 5.10 13.20
N MET A 116 -6.50 6.10 12.61
CA MET A 116 -5.13 6.48 12.94
C MET A 116 -4.98 6.91 14.39
N LYS A 117 -5.87 7.78 14.89
CA LYS A 117 -5.86 8.18 16.31
C LYS A 117 -6.06 7.00 17.26
N ARG A 118 -6.87 6.00 16.87
CA ARG A 118 -7.14 4.82 17.69
C ARG A 118 -5.95 3.86 17.72
N ASN A 119 -5.30 3.63 16.59
CA ASN A 119 -4.25 2.63 16.43
C ASN A 119 -2.85 3.17 16.74
N TYR A 120 -2.65 4.48 16.57
CA TYR A 120 -1.37 5.16 16.76
C TYR A 120 -1.54 6.43 17.61
N PRO A 121 -2.04 6.32 18.86
CA PRO A 121 -2.32 7.48 19.70
C PRO A 121 -1.09 8.37 19.95
N ASP A 122 0.11 7.77 19.97
CA ASP A 122 1.38 8.47 20.20
C ASP A 122 1.70 9.50 19.11
N LEU A 123 1.21 9.30 17.87
CA LEU A 123 1.39 10.25 16.77
C LEU A 123 0.50 11.50 16.91
N PHE A 124 -0.48 11.48 17.83
CA PHE A 124 -1.46 12.56 18.02
C PHE A 124 -1.37 13.19 19.42
N GLY A 125 -0.17 13.17 20.02
CA GLY A 125 0.09 13.81 21.31
C GLY A 125 -0.24 12.94 22.52
N GLY A 126 -0.63 11.67 22.32
CA GLY A 126 -0.90 10.70 23.38
C GLY A 126 -2.07 11.08 24.31
N ASN A 127 -2.51 10.11 25.08
CA ASN A 127 -3.15 10.33 26.39
C ASN A 127 -2.24 9.72 27.44
#